data_AF-A0AAD9ZT35-F1
#
_entry.id   AF-A0AAD9ZT35-F1
#
_cell.length_a   1.000
_cell.length_b   1.000
_cell.length_c   1.000
_cell.angle_alpha   90.00
_cell.angle_beta   90.00
_cell.angle_gamma   90.00
#
_symmetry.space_group_name_H-M   'P 1'
#
loop_
_entity.id
_entity.type
_entity.pdbx_description
1 polymer ?
#
loop_
_entity_poly.entity_id
_entity_poly.type
_entity_poly.pdbx_seq_one_letter_code
_entity_poly.pdbx_strand_id
1 'polypeptide(L)'
;MVLPPPNLTGALHIGHPLTAAIQDTIIRWKRMSGYNALWVPAGIATQVVVEKKLMRERHLTRHDVGSEKFLSEVLNWTKEYGGTILRQLRRLGASLDWSRECFTMDEKRSRAVTEAFVRLYEEGLIYRDIRLVNWDFVLRTVIGNMEKSMERRLLEVPGYENPVEFGVLTLFAYPLEGGLGEIVVATSRVETMFGDTAIAIHPEDQRYSHMHGKFAIHPFNGRKIPIICDADSVKQEFGTGAVKITPAHDAADFATGT
;
A
#
# COMPACT_ATOMS: atom_id res chain seq x y z
N MET A 1 -27.35 11.06 -6.11
CA MET A 1 -25.89 11.14 -6.37
C MET A 1 -25.18 11.57 -5.10
N VAL A 2 -23.93 11.16 -4.91
CA VAL A 2 -23.09 11.57 -3.78
C VAL A 2 -21.89 12.31 -4.35
N LEU A 3 -21.56 13.48 -3.79
CA LEU A 3 -20.31 14.16 -4.11
C LEU A 3 -19.17 13.27 -3.63
N PRO A 4 -18.19 12.90 -4.49
CA PRO A 4 -17.01 12.17 -4.06
C PRO A 4 -16.37 12.97 -2.92
N PRO A 5 -16.30 12.39 -1.70
CA PRO A 5 -15.89 13.13 -0.53
C PRO A 5 -14.46 13.64 -0.71
N PRO A 6 -14.22 14.97 -0.72
CA PRO A 6 -12.86 15.47 -0.70
C PRO A 6 -12.19 15.06 0.62
N ASN A 7 -10.91 14.72 0.51
CA ASN A 7 -10.07 14.53 1.68
C ASN A 7 -9.93 15.87 2.40
N LEU A 8 -10.09 15.87 3.72
CA LEU A 8 -9.89 17.04 4.58
C LEU A 8 -8.40 17.33 4.73
N THR A 9 -7.69 17.61 3.64
CA THR A 9 -6.25 17.86 3.62
C THR A 9 -5.89 19.34 3.57
N GLY A 10 -6.89 20.23 3.53
CA GLY A 10 -6.68 21.67 3.36
C GLY A 10 -7.82 22.33 2.60
N ALA A 11 -7.48 23.00 1.50
CA ALA A 11 -8.41 23.67 0.59
C ALA A 11 -8.57 22.88 -0.73
N LEU A 12 -9.69 23.09 -1.41
CA LEU A 12 -9.94 22.50 -2.72
C LEU A 12 -9.00 23.08 -3.79
N HIS A 13 -8.34 22.22 -4.56
CA HIS A 13 -7.65 22.57 -5.81
C HIS A 13 -8.58 22.42 -7.03
N ILE A 14 -8.13 22.91 -8.21
CA ILE A 14 -8.92 23.03 -9.45
C ILE A 14 -9.63 21.76 -9.95
N GLY A 15 -9.13 20.58 -9.58
CA GLY A 15 -9.78 19.30 -9.90
C GLY A 15 -11.15 19.12 -9.19
N HIS A 16 -11.33 19.71 -8.01
CA HIS A 16 -12.60 19.64 -7.30
C HIS A 16 -13.68 20.51 -7.94
N PRO A 17 -13.46 21.81 -8.28
CA PRO A 17 -14.39 22.58 -9.06
C PRO A 17 -14.79 21.92 -10.37
N LEU A 18 -13.85 21.30 -11.10
CA LEU A 18 -14.15 20.59 -12.35
C LEU A 18 -15.16 19.45 -12.10
N THR A 19 -14.87 18.58 -11.14
CA THR A 19 -15.77 17.48 -10.77
C THR A 19 -17.13 18.00 -10.29
N ALA A 20 -17.13 19.00 -9.42
CA ALA A 20 -18.34 19.60 -8.89
C ALA A 20 -19.19 20.27 -9.98
N ALA A 21 -18.58 20.95 -10.96
CA ALA A 21 -19.29 21.60 -12.06
C ALA A 21 -20.00 20.59 -12.97
N ILE A 22 -19.32 19.49 -13.31
CA ILE A 22 -19.89 18.40 -14.11
C ILE A 22 -21.10 17.79 -13.36
N GLN A 23 -20.92 17.47 -12.08
CA GLN A 23 -21.95 16.89 -11.24
C GLN A 23 -23.15 17.83 -11.03
N ASP A 24 -22.89 19.11 -10.76
CA ASP A 24 -23.93 20.11 -10.53
C ASP A 24 -24.76 20.34 -11.81
N THR A 25 -24.12 20.34 -12.98
CA THR A 25 -24.81 20.45 -14.28
C THR A 25 -25.81 19.32 -14.46
N ILE A 26 -25.39 18.08 -14.21
CA ILE A 26 -26.26 16.90 -14.30
C ILE A 26 -27.43 17.00 -13.31
N ILE A 27 -27.15 17.39 -12.07
CA ILE A 27 -28.16 17.51 -11.02
C ILE A 27 -29.20 18.57 -11.34
N ARG A 28 -28.76 19.75 -11.79
CA ARG A 28 -29.66 20.84 -12.21
C ARG A 28 -30.52 20.41 -13.39
N TRP A 29 -29.91 19.81 -14.42
CA TRP A 29 -30.64 19.32 -15.58
C TRP A 29 -31.70 18.29 -15.18
N LYS A 30 -31.37 17.31 -14.33
CA LYS A 30 -32.34 16.31 -13.86
C LYS A 30 -33.45 16.93 -13.02
N ARG A 31 -33.13 17.88 -12.13
CA ARG A 31 -34.11 18.61 -11.32
C ARG A 31 -35.09 19.40 -12.19
N MET A 32 -34.58 20.08 -13.22
CA MET A 32 -35.40 20.82 -14.19
C MET A 32 -36.20 19.90 -15.12
N SER A 33 -35.74 18.67 -15.33
CA SER A 33 -36.44 17.64 -16.12
C SER A 33 -37.53 16.91 -15.32
N GLY A 34 -37.92 17.40 -14.14
CA GLY A 34 -39.00 16.85 -13.32
C GLY A 34 -38.60 15.70 -12.40
N TYR A 35 -37.31 15.35 -12.31
CA TYR A 35 -36.84 14.31 -11.39
C TYR A 35 -36.59 14.87 -9.99
N ASN A 36 -36.84 14.06 -8.96
CA ASN A 36 -36.43 14.36 -7.59
C ASN A 36 -34.92 14.12 -7.43
N ALA A 37 -34.10 15.08 -7.87
CA ALA A 37 -32.65 14.97 -7.90
C ALA A 37 -32.01 15.28 -6.53
N LEU A 38 -31.37 14.28 -5.95
CA LEU A 38 -30.62 14.39 -4.69
C LEU A 38 -29.11 14.37 -4.93
N TRP A 39 -28.39 15.32 -4.35
CA TRP A 39 -26.93 15.38 -4.35
C TRP A 39 -26.40 15.71 -2.96
N VAL A 40 -25.73 14.76 -2.33
CA VAL A 40 -25.34 14.85 -0.92
C VAL A 40 -23.85 15.20 -0.79
N PRO A 41 -23.48 16.21 0.04
CA PRO A 41 -22.08 16.49 0.36
C PRO A 41 -21.52 15.48 1.36
N ALA A 42 -20.29 15.06 1.14
CA ALA A 42 -19.57 14.11 1.97
C ALA A 42 -18.14 14.59 2.24
N GLY A 43 -17.51 14.19 3.34
CA GLY A 43 -16.08 14.47 3.62
C GLY A 43 -15.36 13.28 4.25
N ILE A 44 -14.05 13.15 3.96
CA ILE A 44 -13.17 12.09 4.51
C ILE A 44 -12.12 12.70 5.43
N ALA A 45 -11.99 12.13 6.63
CA ALA A 45 -10.89 12.43 7.55
C ALA A 45 -9.58 11.80 7.05
N THR A 46 -8.46 12.51 7.16
CA THR A 46 -7.16 11.94 6.82
C THR A 46 -6.18 12.05 7.99
N GLN A 47 -5.65 10.90 8.40
CA GLN A 47 -4.71 10.78 9.51
C GLN A 47 -3.36 11.46 9.19
N VAL A 48 -2.83 11.23 8.00
CA VAL A 48 -1.47 11.65 7.58
C VAL A 48 -1.27 13.16 7.68
N VAL A 49 -2.30 13.95 7.36
CA VAL A 49 -2.18 15.41 7.38
C VAL A 49 -2.09 15.95 8.81
N VAL A 50 -2.86 15.36 9.73
CA VAL A 50 -2.82 15.71 11.16
C VAL A 50 -1.48 15.31 11.77
N GLU A 51 -0.94 14.14 11.41
CA GLU A 51 0.42 13.75 11.82
C GLU A 51 1.49 14.72 11.32
N LYS A 52 1.45 15.11 10.04
CA LYS A 52 2.38 16.09 9.48
C LYS A 52 2.28 17.46 10.17
N LYS A 53 1.08 17.88 10.56
CA LYS A 53 0.86 19.11 11.34
C LYS A 53 1.52 18.99 12.71
N LEU A 54 1.24 17.91 13.45
CA LEU A 54 1.80 17.68 14.79
C LEU A 54 3.33 17.66 14.78
N MET A 55 3.91 16.98 13.78
CA MET A 55 5.36 16.95 13.62
C MET A 55 5.93 18.34 13.32
N ARG A 56 5.30 19.12 12.44
CA ARG A 56 5.77 20.47 12.06
C ARG A 56 5.66 21.49 13.21
N GLU A 57 4.54 21.48 13.92
CA GLU A 57 4.25 22.51 14.92
C GLU A 57 4.83 22.18 16.30
N ARG A 58 4.80 20.90 16.67
CA ARG A 58 5.11 20.46 18.03
C ARG A 58 6.27 19.45 18.09
N HIS A 59 6.77 18.99 16.94
CA HIS A 59 7.79 17.92 16.87
C HIS A 59 7.37 16.66 17.62
N LEU A 60 6.06 16.37 17.61
CA LEU A 60 5.45 15.20 18.25
C LEU A 60 4.88 14.27 17.19
N THR A 61 4.95 12.97 17.47
CA THR A 61 4.28 11.93 16.68
C THR A 61 2.92 11.58 17.29
N ARG A 62 2.07 10.88 16.53
CA ARG A 62 0.78 10.37 17.07
C ARG A 62 0.96 9.46 18.29
N HIS A 63 2.11 8.79 18.38
CA HIS A 63 2.41 7.88 19.49
C HIS A 63 2.72 8.64 20.77
N ASP A 64 3.36 9.81 20.66
CA ASP A 64 3.68 10.66 21.81
C ASP A 64 2.43 11.32 22.41
N VAL A 65 1.45 11.64 21.55
CA VAL A 65 0.21 12.31 21.94
C VAL A 65 -0.82 11.31 22.52
N GLY A 66 -0.80 10.06 22.06
CA GLY A 66 -1.74 9.02 22.49
C GLY A 66 -3.08 9.09 21.75
N SER A 67 -3.79 7.94 21.71
CA SER A 67 -4.94 7.72 20.83
C SER A 67 -6.10 8.72 21.03
N GLU A 68 -6.50 8.99 22.28
CA GLU A 68 -7.65 9.86 22.58
C GLU A 68 -7.39 11.32 22.20
N LYS A 69 -6.19 11.82 22.56
CA LYS A 69 -5.78 13.19 22.22
C LYS A 69 -5.58 13.34 20.72
N PHE A 70 -4.99 12.34 20.06
CA PHE A 70 -4.84 12.34 18.61
C PHE A 70 -6.20 12.36 17.90
N LEU A 71 -7.17 11.55 18.35
CA LEU A 71 -8.52 11.57 17.80
C LEU A 71 -9.18 12.95 17.97
N SER A 72 -8.96 13.59 19.12
CA SER A 72 -9.45 14.95 19.38
C SER A 72 -8.84 15.97 18.41
N GLU A 73 -7.54 15.88 18.11
CA GLU A 73 -6.86 16.72 17.11
C GLU A 73 -7.42 16.48 15.69
N VAL A 74 -7.71 15.23 15.31
CA VAL A 74 -8.35 14.89 14.02
C VAL A 74 -9.76 15.49 13.91
N LEU A 75 -10.55 15.44 15.00
CA LEU A 75 -11.87 16.04 15.04
C LEU A 75 -11.81 17.57 14.95
N ASN A 76 -10.84 18.20 15.63
CA ASN A 76 -10.63 19.65 15.55
C ASN A 76 -10.22 20.08 14.13
N TRP A 77 -9.28 19.35 13.52
CA TRP A 77 -8.88 19.55 12.13
C TRP A 77 -10.07 19.42 11.17
N THR A 78 -10.90 18.41 11.38
CA THR A 78 -12.12 18.19 10.58
C THR A 78 -13.07 19.38 10.65
N LYS A 79 -13.28 19.95 11.85
CA LYS A 79 -14.13 21.14 12.03
C LYS A 79 -13.57 22.36 11.31
N GLU A 80 -12.26 22.59 11.42
CA GLU A 80 -11.57 23.74 10.82
C GLU A 80 -11.59 23.69 9.28
N TYR A 81 -11.12 22.58 8.71
CA TYR A 81 -10.96 22.45 7.25
C TYR A 81 -12.24 22.02 6.54
N GLY A 82 -13.12 21.26 7.20
CA GLY A 82 -14.44 20.92 6.68
C GLY A 82 -15.24 22.18 6.37
N GLY A 83 -15.23 23.16 7.29
CA GLY A 83 -15.85 24.46 7.04
C GLY A 83 -15.29 25.19 5.82
N THR A 84 -13.98 25.11 5.58
CA THR A 84 -13.34 25.74 4.41
C THR A 84 -13.79 25.12 3.10
N ILE A 85 -13.79 23.80 3.01
CA ILE A 85 -14.24 23.06 1.82
C ILE A 85 -15.70 23.38 1.51
N LEU A 86 -16.58 23.36 2.52
CA LEU A 86 -18.00 23.66 2.34
C LEU A 86 -18.21 25.11 1.87
N ARG A 87 -17.47 26.08 2.40
CA ARG A 87 -17.51 27.48 1.93
C ARG A 87 -17.09 27.60 0.47
N GLN A 88 -16.04 26.88 0.05
CA GLN A 88 -15.61 26.87 -1.34
C GLN A 88 -16.68 26.27 -2.27
N LEU A 89 -17.28 25.13 -1.90
CA LEU A 89 -18.37 24.52 -2.69
C LEU A 89 -19.60 25.42 -2.79
N ARG A 90 -19.98 26.11 -1.69
CA ARG A 90 -21.06 27.11 -1.72
C ARG A 90 -20.73 28.28 -2.64
N ARG A 91 -19.50 28.79 -2.59
CA ARG A 91 -19.04 29.89 -3.45
C ARG A 91 -18.99 29.51 -4.93
N LEU A 92 -18.72 28.24 -5.25
CA LEU A 92 -18.81 27.70 -6.60
C LEU A 92 -20.24 27.57 -7.12
N GLY A 93 -21.25 27.73 -6.25
CA GLY A 93 -22.66 27.58 -6.61
C GLY A 93 -23.13 26.13 -6.69
N ALA A 94 -22.44 25.18 -6.05
CA ALA A 94 -22.86 23.78 -6.04
C ALA A 94 -24.25 23.60 -5.40
N SER A 95 -25.21 23.03 -6.12
CA SER A 95 -26.60 22.83 -5.66
C SER A 95 -26.79 21.56 -4.81
N LEU A 96 -25.88 21.37 -3.85
CA LEU A 96 -25.87 20.27 -2.88
C LEU A 96 -26.99 20.41 -1.84
N ASP A 97 -27.48 19.27 -1.35
CA ASP A 97 -28.36 19.20 -0.19
C ASP A 97 -27.53 19.27 1.10
N TRP A 98 -27.28 20.50 1.55
CA TRP A 98 -26.51 20.79 2.77
C TRP A 98 -27.14 20.24 4.05
N SER A 99 -28.45 19.95 4.06
CA SER A 99 -29.12 19.39 5.23
C SER A 99 -28.71 17.95 5.52
N ARG A 100 -28.11 17.28 4.52
CA ARG A 100 -27.69 15.87 4.57
C ARG A 100 -26.19 15.68 4.56
N GLU A 101 -25.42 16.73 4.87
CA GLU A 101 -23.97 16.66 4.99
C GLU A 101 -23.55 15.44 5.82
N CYS A 102 -22.62 14.66 5.26
CA CYS A 102 -22.10 13.48 5.92
C CYS A 102 -20.59 13.50 6.06
N PHE A 103 -20.13 12.83 7.10
CA PHE A 103 -18.73 12.67 7.39
C PHE A 103 -18.47 11.18 7.64
N THR A 104 -17.38 10.64 7.11
CA THR A 104 -17.15 9.19 7.15
C THR A 104 -17.04 8.64 8.57
N MET A 105 -16.63 9.45 9.55
CA MET A 105 -16.59 9.07 10.96
C MET A 105 -17.80 9.57 11.78
N ASP A 106 -18.88 10.02 11.13
CA ASP A 106 -20.12 10.33 11.84
C ASP A 106 -20.77 9.05 12.42
N GLU A 107 -21.62 9.22 13.44
CA GLU A 107 -22.25 8.08 14.14
C GLU A 107 -23.11 7.21 13.21
N LYS A 108 -23.75 7.80 12.20
CA LYS A 108 -24.61 7.07 11.26
C LYS A 108 -23.78 6.20 10.33
N ARG A 109 -22.64 6.70 9.85
CA ARG A 109 -21.75 6.04 8.89
C ARG A 109 -20.85 5.03 9.59
N SER A 110 -20.41 5.34 10.81
CA SER A 110 -19.73 4.37 11.67
C SER A 110 -20.60 3.14 11.90
N ARG A 111 -21.88 3.32 12.27
CA ARG A 111 -22.83 2.19 12.39
C ARG A 111 -23.02 1.42 11.09
N ALA A 112 -23.14 2.10 9.95
CA ALA A 112 -23.29 1.44 8.66
C ALA A 112 -22.06 0.60 8.28
N VAL A 113 -20.85 1.07 8.60
CA VAL A 113 -19.60 0.31 8.39
C VAL A 113 -19.51 -0.87 9.36
N THR A 114 -19.88 -0.70 10.63
CA THR A 114 -19.93 -1.81 11.60
C THR A 114 -20.90 -2.89 11.16
N GLU A 115 -22.11 -2.53 10.75
CA GLU A 115 -23.11 -3.46 10.21
C GLU A 115 -22.57 -4.20 8.99
N ALA A 116 -21.98 -3.48 8.02
CA ALA A 116 -21.40 -4.08 6.84
C ALA A 116 -20.27 -5.06 7.19
N PHE A 117 -19.41 -4.71 8.15
CA PHE A 117 -18.34 -5.58 8.62
C PHE A 117 -18.90 -6.86 9.26
N VAL A 118 -19.86 -6.73 10.19
CA VAL A 118 -20.47 -7.88 10.87
C VAL A 118 -21.14 -8.80 9.85
N ARG A 119 -21.94 -8.26 8.93
CA ARG A 119 -22.59 -9.05 7.90
C ARG A 119 -21.59 -9.79 7.00
N LEU A 120 -20.55 -9.09 6.52
CA LEU A 120 -19.53 -9.72 5.68
C LEU A 120 -18.71 -10.77 6.46
N TYR A 121 -18.55 -10.61 7.77
CA TYR A 121 -17.93 -11.61 8.64
C TYR A 121 -18.84 -12.85 8.83
N GLU A 122 -20.13 -12.64 9.09
CA GLU A 122 -21.13 -13.71 9.21
C GLU A 122 -21.31 -14.50 7.91
N GLU A 123 -21.19 -13.84 6.76
CA GLU A 123 -21.18 -14.47 5.42
C GLU A 123 -19.85 -15.19 5.10
N GLY A 124 -18.84 -15.11 5.97
CA GLY A 124 -17.53 -15.75 5.78
C GLY A 124 -16.61 -15.03 4.77
N LEU A 125 -16.96 -13.82 4.34
CA LEU A 125 -16.16 -13.01 3.40
C LEU A 125 -15.03 -12.24 4.09
N ILE A 126 -15.19 -11.92 5.38
CA ILE A 126 -14.13 -11.37 6.23
C ILE A 126 -13.59 -12.47 7.13
N TYR A 127 -12.27 -12.64 7.15
CA TYR A 127 -11.59 -13.62 7.99
C TYR A 127 -10.28 -13.05 8.51
N ARG A 128 -9.70 -13.73 9.51
CA ARG A 128 -8.39 -13.42 10.07
C ARG A 128 -7.43 -14.55 9.76
N ASP A 129 -6.29 -14.21 9.19
CA ASP A 129 -5.26 -15.16 8.77
C ASP A 129 -3.88 -14.52 8.90
N ILE A 130 -2.83 -15.35 8.92
CA ILE A 130 -1.44 -14.89 8.86
C ILE A 130 -1.03 -14.92 7.39
N ARG A 131 -0.88 -13.74 6.79
CA ARG A 131 -0.50 -13.59 5.39
C ARG A 131 0.61 -12.58 5.22
N LEU A 132 1.33 -12.70 4.11
CA LEU A 132 2.25 -11.65 3.70
C LEU A 132 1.45 -10.40 3.33
N VAL A 133 1.88 -9.26 3.88
CA VAL A 133 1.21 -7.96 3.75
C VAL A 133 2.22 -6.90 3.32
N ASN A 134 1.75 -5.86 2.63
CA ASN A 134 2.58 -4.70 2.38
C ASN A 134 2.61 -3.85 3.65
N TRP A 135 3.79 -3.71 4.25
CA TRP A 135 3.99 -2.95 5.48
C TRP A 135 4.67 -1.62 5.19
N ASP A 136 4.08 -0.52 5.66
CA ASP A 136 4.71 0.80 5.65
C ASP A 136 5.43 1.04 6.98
N PHE A 137 6.75 1.20 6.93
CA PHE A 137 7.59 1.42 8.11
C PHE A 137 7.44 2.82 8.72
N VAL A 138 7.05 3.81 7.93
CA VAL A 138 6.84 5.20 8.38
C VAL A 138 5.51 5.29 9.12
N LEU A 139 4.43 4.80 8.49
CA LEU A 139 3.09 4.82 9.08
C LEU A 139 2.89 3.73 10.14
N ARG A 140 3.73 2.69 10.11
CA ARG A 140 3.65 1.49 10.96
C ARG A 140 2.30 0.80 10.85
N THR A 141 1.89 0.54 9.60
CA THR A 141 0.61 -0.11 9.29
C THR A 141 0.71 -0.91 8.00
N VAL A 142 -0.25 -1.81 7.82
CA VAL A 142 -0.49 -2.49 6.54
C VAL A 142 -1.14 -1.51 5.55
N ILE A 143 -0.70 -1.56 4.30
CA ILE A 143 -1.22 -0.77 3.18
C ILE A 143 -1.81 -1.67 2.09
N GLY A 144 -2.75 -1.13 1.31
CA GLY A 144 -3.40 -1.88 0.24
C GLY A 144 -2.47 -2.13 -0.95
N ASN A 145 -2.72 -3.18 -1.74
CA ASN A 145 -1.94 -3.49 -2.95
C ASN A 145 -1.90 -2.33 -3.95
N MET A 146 -2.98 -1.56 -4.06
CA MET A 146 -3.08 -0.40 -4.96
C MET A 146 -2.27 0.82 -4.47
N GLU A 147 -1.86 0.84 -3.21
CA GLU A 147 -1.10 1.96 -2.62
C GLU A 147 0.41 1.78 -2.79
N LYS A 148 0.84 0.59 -3.24
CA LYS A 148 2.24 0.25 -3.47
C LYS A 148 2.71 0.83 -4.82
N SER A 149 3.80 1.59 -4.81
CA SER A 149 4.56 1.91 -6.01
C SER A 149 5.95 1.26 -5.96
N MET A 150 6.35 0.64 -7.06
CA MET A 150 7.68 0.04 -7.23
C MET A 150 8.37 0.73 -8.40
N GLU A 151 9.17 1.75 -8.08
CA GLU A 151 9.94 2.49 -9.07
C GLU A 151 11.41 2.57 -8.64
N ARG A 152 12.31 2.60 -9.61
CA ARG A 152 13.71 2.92 -9.37
C ARG A 152 13.82 4.34 -8.86
N ARG A 153 14.32 4.49 -7.64
CA ARG A 153 14.41 5.78 -6.96
C ARG A 153 15.63 5.81 -6.06
N LEU A 154 16.28 6.97 -5.99
CA LEU A 154 17.24 7.29 -4.94
C LEU A 154 16.43 7.66 -3.70
N LEU A 155 16.63 6.91 -2.62
CA LEU A 155 15.93 7.11 -1.35
C LEU A 155 16.95 7.46 -0.27
N GLU A 156 16.64 8.47 0.54
CA GLU A 156 17.35 8.75 1.77
C GLU A 156 16.97 7.70 2.82
N VAL A 157 17.94 6.88 3.20
CA VAL A 157 17.74 5.84 4.21
C VAL A 157 18.27 6.37 5.55
N PRO A 158 17.47 6.37 6.62
CA PRO A 158 17.94 6.78 7.94
C PRO A 158 19.22 6.03 8.34
N GLY A 159 20.28 6.79 8.67
CA GLY A 159 21.59 6.24 9.06
C GLY A 159 22.61 6.11 7.94
N TYR A 160 22.26 6.40 6.68
CA TYR A 160 23.18 6.45 5.55
C TYR A 160 23.55 7.90 5.22
N GLU A 161 24.82 8.16 4.90
CA GLU A 161 25.29 9.50 4.53
C GLU A 161 24.80 9.94 3.15
N ASN A 162 24.61 8.98 2.24
CA ASN A 162 24.23 9.23 0.86
C ASN A 162 22.90 8.51 0.53
N PRO A 163 22.08 9.09 -0.36
CA PRO A 163 20.90 8.39 -0.88
C PRO A 163 21.29 7.06 -1.53
N VAL A 164 20.50 6.03 -1.24
CA VAL A 164 20.71 4.68 -1.77
C VAL A 164 19.79 4.47 -2.97
N GLU A 165 20.33 3.90 -4.05
CA GLU A 165 19.53 3.56 -5.22
C GLU A 165 18.77 2.25 -5.01
N PHE A 166 17.43 2.31 -5.04
CA PHE A 166 16.57 1.14 -4.95
C PHE A 166 16.13 0.64 -6.34
N GLY A 167 15.96 -0.67 -6.49
CA GLY A 167 15.57 -1.30 -7.75
C GLY A 167 16.73 -1.59 -8.70
N VAL A 168 17.97 -1.59 -8.20
CA VAL A 168 19.15 -2.03 -8.94
C VAL A 168 19.20 -3.56 -8.95
N LEU A 169 19.50 -4.17 -10.09
CA LEU A 169 19.64 -5.62 -10.18
C LEU A 169 21.08 -6.00 -9.83
N THR A 170 21.26 -6.70 -8.71
CA THR A 170 22.55 -7.17 -8.22
C THR A 170 22.71 -8.66 -8.51
N LEU A 171 23.89 -9.04 -8.97
CA LEU A 171 24.29 -10.41 -9.23
C LEU A 171 25.22 -10.86 -8.11
N PHE A 172 24.93 -12.01 -7.50
CA PHE A 172 25.82 -12.63 -6.51
C PHE A 172 25.73 -14.15 -6.58
N ALA A 173 26.77 -14.82 -6.10
CA ALA A 173 26.92 -16.26 -6.23
C ALA A 173 26.76 -16.99 -4.89
N TYR A 174 26.05 -18.10 -4.91
CA TYR A 174 26.03 -19.08 -3.83
C TYR A 174 26.99 -20.23 -4.15
N PRO A 175 27.95 -20.57 -3.28
CA PRO A 175 28.76 -21.77 -3.47
C PRO A 175 27.89 -23.03 -3.40
N LEU A 176 28.16 -24.01 -4.24
CA LEU A 176 27.44 -25.29 -4.24
C LEU A 176 28.10 -26.29 -3.30
N GLU A 177 27.27 -27.16 -2.70
CA GLU A 177 27.75 -28.26 -1.87
C GLU A 177 28.69 -29.19 -2.67
N GLY A 178 29.71 -29.73 -2.00
CA GLY A 178 30.60 -30.72 -2.60
C GLY A 178 31.58 -30.17 -3.62
N GLY A 179 31.83 -28.85 -3.64
CA GLY A 179 32.80 -28.22 -4.53
C GLY A 179 32.34 -28.19 -6.00
N LEU A 180 31.03 -28.24 -6.23
CA LEU A 180 30.41 -28.28 -7.56
C LEU A 180 30.39 -26.91 -8.29
N GLY A 181 31.16 -25.94 -7.79
CA GLY A 181 31.19 -24.57 -8.30
C GLY A 181 30.23 -23.66 -7.54
N GLU A 182 29.56 -22.78 -8.26
CA GLU A 182 28.66 -21.76 -7.70
C GLU A 182 27.45 -21.53 -8.61
N ILE A 183 26.36 -21.02 -8.03
CA ILE A 183 25.16 -20.60 -8.76
C ILE A 183 24.97 -19.08 -8.57
N VAL A 184 24.94 -18.36 -9.68
CA VAL A 184 24.74 -16.90 -9.70
C VAL A 184 23.25 -16.59 -9.76
N VAL A 185 22.75 -15.81 -8.81
CA VAL A 185 21.37 -15.33 -8.76
C VAL A 185 21.31 -13.83 -9.01
N ALA A 186 20.22 -13.36 -9.61
CA ALA A 186 19.93 -11.95 -9.81
C ALA A 186 18.82 -11.49 -8.87
N THR A 187 19.05 -10.44 -8.07
CA THR A 187 18.03 -9.87 -7.16
C THR A 187 18.12 -8.36 -7.10
N SER A 188 17.00 -7.68 -6.85
CA SER A 188 16.98 -6.27 -6.48
C SER A 188 16.98 -6.01 -4.97
N ARG A 189 16.95 -7.07 -4.17
CA ARG A 189 16.87 -7.04 -2.70
C ARG A 189 17.89 -7.98 -2.10
N VAL A 190 19.17 -7.62 -2.17
CA VAL A 190 20.27 -8.47 -1.66
C VAL A 190 20.18 -8.66 -0.15
N GLU A 191 19.67 -7.66 0.57
CA GLU A 191 19.45 -7.66 2.01
C GLU A 191 18.51 -8.79 2.48
N THR A 192 17.64 -9.28 1.60
CA THR A 192 16.71 -10.38 1.91
C THR A 192 17.36 -11.77 1.83
N MET A 193 18.65 -11.86 1.45
CA MET A 193 19.36 -13.14 1.27
C MET A 193 19.34 -14.06 2.50
N PHE A 194 19.34 -13.50 3.70
CA PHE A 194 19.33 -14.28 4.95
C PHE A 194 18.02 -15.05 5.16
N GLY A 195 16.94 -14.58 4.54
CA GLY A 195 15.65 -15.24 4.52
C GLY A 195 15.49 -16.28 3.41
N ASP A 196 16.53 -16.53 2.59
CA ASP A 196 16.43 -17.43 1.44
C ASP A 196 16.23 -18.88 1.88
N THR A 197 15.14 -19.49 1.41
CA THR A 197 14.75 -20.87 1.75
C THR A 197 15.03 -21.86 0.62
N ALA A 198 15.12 -21.37 -0.62
CA ALA A 198 15.46 -22.16 -1.81
C ALA A 198 16.10 -21.26 -2.88
N ILE A 199 16.69 -21.88 -3.90
CA ILE A 199 16.99 -21.24 -5.19
C ILE A 199 16.16 -21.95 -6.25
N ALA A 200 15.34 -21.20 -6.97
CA ALA A 200 14.54 -21.71 -8.06
C ALA A 200 15.26 -21.55 -9.40
N ILE A 201 15.25 -22.62 -10.19
CA ILE A 201 15.73 -22.66 -11.58
C ILE A 201 14.58 -23.12 -12.48
N HIS A 202 14.63 -22.78 -13.77
CA HIS A 202 13.64 -23.30 -14.71
C HIS A 202 13.98 -24.75 -15.09
N PRO A 203 13.01 -25.69 -15.11
CA PRO A 203 13.27 -27.12 -15.35
C PRO A 203 13.89 -27.40 -16.73
N GLU A 204 13.53 -26.62 -17.75
CA GLU A 204 14.04 -26.75 -19.11
C GLU A 204 15.37 -25.99 -19.35
N ASP A 205 15.89 -25.27 -18.34
CA ASP A 205 17.14 -24.54 -18.50
C ASP A 205 18.34 -25.50 -18.42
N GLN A 206 18.90 -25.82 -19.59
CA GLN A 206 20.03 -26.73 -19.72
C GLN A 206 21.27 -26.27 -18.95
N ARG A 207 21.40 -24.97 -18.66
CA ARG A 207 22.53 -24.42 -17.87
C ARG A 207 22.52 -24.96 -16.45
N TYR A 208 21.33 -25.22 -15.89
CA TYR A 208 21.15 -25.56 -14.48
C TYR A 208 20.61 -26.98 -14.24
N SER A 209 20.33 -27.77 -15.28
CA SER A 209 19.76 -29.12 -15.13
C SER A 209 20.58 -30.03 -14.22
N HIS A 210 21.91 -29.88 -14.21
CA HIS A 210 22.82 -30.65 -13.36
C HIS A 210 22.84 -30.20 -11.89
N MET A 211 22.17 -29.09 -11.55
CA MET A 211 22.07 -28.53 -10.20
C MET A 211 20.74 -28.85 -9.51
N HIS A 212 19.75 -29.37 -10.24
CA HIS A 212 18.44 -29.72 -9.69
C HIS A 212 18.58 -30.76 -8.56
N GLY A 213 17.92 -30.50 -7.42
CA GLY A 213 17.92 -31.38 -6.26
C GLY A 213 19.20 -31.33 -5.42
N LYS A 214 20.16 -30.47 -5.79
CA LYS A 214 21.38 -30.22 -5.02
C LYS A 214 21.17 -29.07 -4.03
N PHE A 215 22.21 -28.81 -3.23
CA PHE A 215 22.21 -27.74 -2.25
C PHE A 215 23.25 -26.68 -2.57
N ALA A 216 22.83 -25.43 -2.47
CA ALA A 216 23.69 -24.27 -2.31
C ALA A 216 24.03 -24.08 -0.82
N ILE A 217 25.18 -23.48 -0.53
CA ILE A 217 25.63 -23.15 0.82
C ILE A 217 25.54 -21.64 0.98
N HIS A 218 24.79 -21.17 1.97
CA HIS A 218 24.69 -19.75 2.24
C HIS A 218 26.04 -19.20 2.73
N PRO A 219 26.61 -18.16 2.09
CA PRO A 219 28.00 -17.77 2.27
C PRO A 219 28.33 -17.27 3.69
N PHE A 220 27.35 -16.71 4.40
CA PHE A 220 27.57 -16.13 5.73
C PHE A 220 27.25 -17.05 6.91
N ASN A 221 26.33 -18.02 6.77
CA ASN A 221 25.83 -18.82 7.88
C ASN A 221 25.95 -20.34 7.64
N GLY A 222 26.43 -20.76 6.45
CA GLY A 222 26.65 -22.15 6.12
C GLY A 222 25.38 -23.00 5.94
N ARG A 223 24.17 -22.40 5.99
CA ARG A 223 22.91 -23.13 5.80
C ARG A 223 22.86 -23.73 4.39
N LYS A 224 22.42 -24.98 4.29
CA LYS A 224 22.11 -25.63 3.02
C LYS A 224 20.77 -25.10 2.49
N ILE A 225 20.78 -24.59 1.26
CA ILE A 225 19.63 -24.06 0.55
C ILE A 225 19.34 -24.99 -0.62
N PRO A 226 18.18 -25.66 -0.69
CA PRO A 226 17.83 -26.54 -1.80
C PRO A 226 17.69 -25.78 -3.12
N ILE A 227 18.08 -26.43 -4.21
CA ILE A 227 17.84 -25.96 -5.59
C ILE A 227 16.63 -26.70 -6.16
N ILE A 228 15.55 -25.95 -6.41
CA ILE A 228 14.25 -26.46 -6.85
C ILE A 228 13.96 -26.02 -8.28
N CYS A 229 13.08 -26.76 -8.97
CA CYS A 229 12.58 -26.37 -10.28
C CYS A 229 11.23 -25.66 -10.14
N ASP A 230 11.10 -24.47 -10.70
CA ASP A 230 9.84 -23.71 -10.78
C ASP A 230 9.78 -23.02 -12.15
N ALA A 231 8.90 -23.52 -13.02
CA ALA A 231 8.72 -22.97 -14.37
C ALA A 231 7.88 -21.68 -14.38
N ASP A 232 7.04 -21.47 -13.37
CA ASP A 232 6.09 -20.37 -13.33
C ASP A 232 6.77 -19.09 -12.80
N SER A 233 7.63 -19.25 -11.79
CA SER A 233 8.31 -18.12 -11.13
C SER A 233 9.62 -17.72 -11.80
N VAL A 234 10.25 -18.63 -12.56
CA VAL A 234 11.58 -18.41 -13.14
C VAL A 234 11.51 -18.18 -14.64
N LYS A 235 11.96 -17.00 -15.09
CA LYS A 235 12.12 -16.70 -16.51
C LYS A 235 13.58 -16.89 -16.93
N GLN A 236 13.85 -17.82 -17.85
CA GLN A 236 15.20 -18.17 -18.31
C GLN A 236 16.00 -16.96 -18.84
N GLU A 237 15.31 -16.04 -19.52
CA GLU A 237 15.90 -14.85 -20.15
C GLU A 237 16.12 -13.68 -19.16
N PHE A 238 15.57 -13.76 -17.95
CA PHE A 238 15.65 -12.68 -16.98
C PHE A 238 16.80 -12.89 -15.98
N GLY A 239 17.69 -11.91 -15.88
CA GLY A 239 18.85 -11.99 -14.99
C GLY A 239 19.75 -13.17 -15.37
N THR A 240 19.93 -14.11 -14.45
CA THR A 240 20.72 -15.34 -14.70
C THR A 240 19.86 -16.54 -15.10
N GLY A 241 18.54 -16.49 -14.94
CA GLY A 241 17.69 -17.68 -15.00
C GLY A 241 17.67 -18.51 -13.71
N ALA A 242 18.27 -17.99 -12.63
CA ALA A 242 18.17 -18.52 -11.27
C ALA A 242 17.70 -17.43 -10.30
N VAL A 243 16.67 -17.74 -9.50
CA VAL A 243 16.00 -16.80 -8.60
C VAL A 243 16.11 -17.32 -7.18
N LYS A 244 16.47 -16.43 -6.24
CA LYS A 244 16.44 -16.76 -4.81
C LYS A 244 14.98 -16.70 -4.30
N ILE A 245 14.59 -17.63 -3.44
CA ILE A 245 13.22 -17.71 -2.89
C ILE A 245 13.22 -17.29 -1.42
N THR A 246 12.54 -16.18 -1.12
CA THR A 246 12.45 -15.58 0.22
C THR A 246 11.00 -15.36 0.67
N PRO A 247 10.31 -16.42 1.14
CA PRO A 247 8.87 -16.40 1.41
C PRO A 247 8.41 -15.30 2.38
N ALA A 248 9.23 -14.95 3.37
CA ALA A 248 8.87 -13.94 4.37
C ALA A 248 8.91 -12.49 3.85
N HIS A 249 9.37 -12.26 2.61
CA HIS A 249 9.62 -10.91 2.09
C HIS A 249 9.06 -10.65 0.68
N ASP A 250 8.54 -11.67 -0.01
CA ASP A 250 7.93 -11.52 -1.33
C ASP A 250 6.72 -12.43 -1.52
N ALA A 251 5.67 -11.92 -2.17
CA ALA A 251 4.42 -12.65 -2.34
C ALA A 251 4.53 -13.79 -3.36
N ALA A 252 5.35 -13.63 -4.41
CA ALA A 252 5.61 -14.69 -5.38
C ALA A 252 6.42 -15.81 -4.71
N ASP A 253 7.50 -15.44 -4.02
CA ASP A 253 8.31 -16.40 -3.26
C ASP A 253 7.50 -17.10 -2.16
N PHE A 254 6.56 -16.40 -1.53
CA PHE A 254 5.67 -16.98 -0.52
C PHE A 254 4.77 -18.06 -1.11
N ALA A 255 4.27 -17.86 -2.33
CA ALA A 255 3.44 -18.85 -3.02
C ALA A 255 4.26 -20.08 -3.45
N THR A 256 5.54 -19.91 -3.80
CA THR A 256 6.45 -21.02 -4.16
C THR A 256 7.01 -21.75 -2.93
N GLY A 257 7.20 -21.05 -1.82
CA GLY A 257 7.86 -21.57 -0.61
C GLY A 257 6.97 -22.35 0.35
N THR A 258 5.67 -22.47 0.06
CA THR A 258 4.70 -23.31 0.77
C THR A 258 4.35 -24.55 -0.02
#